data_AF-A0A1D8B3G2-F1
#
_entry.id   AF-A0A1D8B3G2-F1
#
_cell.length_a   1.000
_cell.length_b   1.000
_cell.length_c   1.000
_cell.angle_alpha   90.00
_cell.angle_beta   90.00
_cell.angle_gamma   90.00
#
_symmetry.space_group_name_H-M   'P 1'
#
loop_
_entity.id
_entity.type
_entity.pdbx_description
1 polymer ?
#
loop_
_entity_poly.entity_id
_entity_poly.type
_entity_poly.pdbx_seq_one_letter_code
_entity_poly.pdbx_strand_id
1 'polypeptide(L)'
;MSYIVSFEVYGHRALGAQDVRDAFGPGAAVEERLDGSYTVVFDGQGFVLENWMSVLSSAGLVQWLARVRGVPAYAHMYSAVFDEKMIDGRYGPDIDGALRTAFAALASRADGVSVFLHELAIDYTDEETGQEFTLRAEDDWAPRPSEHDALVLEWYGRMPAGPNPVANWILACERHHPDLVPTEYGRPLRPITGAAREYLLSAENNERYMTLREGTLLGDIDFRLPTLVERSGPGYLLSVNPQGAYSVSCALLWQRARERMGLGALRRFFTNMGRGLGAEFATGQFLTGYASVSGLAEWTPGAAQRHSPQLGRDDELLGLPSVASWWVWLGPDYARVVSGWLERGVPSSWVVEETGDGGVLVQTSAEPTGYEAGAGQWFPEEFLPTVGPVPRRRLVDWLLGTRPRAQVGPARVMPTWTRPTTDDADPGAVPRPGGGPEPTAGPDTGADGTTGPGADGTNGPGADADADRAHNPTTDPGADGTSGHVASADTDRAHNPTTGPDTRPGADAPGPPRT
;
A
#
# COMPACT_ATOMS: atom_id res chain seq x y z
N MET A 1 15.32 -3.05 -14.93
CA MET A 1 13.89 -2.73 -15.03
C MET A 1 13.10 -4.01 -14.91
N SER A 2 11.96 -4.01 -14.24
CA SER A 2 10.91 -5.04 -14.34
C SER A 2 9.79 -4.44 -15.17
N TYR A 3 9.17 -5.25 -16.02
CA TYR A 3 7.95 -4.88 -16.72
C TYR A 3 6.78 -5.58 -16.08
N ILE A 4 5.59 -4.98 -16.17
CA ILE A 4 4.36 -5.64 -15.76
C ILE A 4 3.68 -6.30 -16.96
N VAL A 5 3.00 -7.41 -16.67
CA VAL A 5 2.15 -8.12 -17.61
C VAL A 5 0.79 -8.36 -16.96
N SER A 6 -0.25 -8.43 -17.77
CA SER A 6 -1.60 -8.74 -17.29
C SER A 6 -2.20 -9.90 -18.07
N PHE A 7 -2.82 -10.80 -17.33
CA PHE A 7 -3.75 -11.79 -17.86
C PHE A 7 -5.16 -11.34 -17.53
N GLU A 8 -6.02 -11.27 -18.54
CA GLU A 8 -7.40 -10.80 -18.40
C GLU A 8 -8.41 -11.77 -19.01
N VAL A 9 -9.65 -11.67 -18.55
CA VAL A 9 -10.81 -12.40 -19.04
C VAL A 9 -11.95 -11.41 -19.24
N TYR A 10 -12.51 -11.35 -20.44
CA TYR A 10 -13.76 -10.62 -20.71
C TYR A 10 -14.84 -11.61 -21.06
N GLY A 11 -15.94 -11.61 -20.31
CA GLY A 11 -17.00 -12.60 -20.42
C GLY A 11 -18.40 -12.04 -20.43
N HIS A 12 -19.34 -12.85 -20.89
CA HIS A 12 -20.78 -12.59 -20.81
C HIS A 12 -21.40 -13.14 -19.52
N ARG A 13 -20.69 -14.00 -18.80
CA ARG A 13 -21.12 -14.60 -17.53
C ARG A 13 -20.12 -14.27 -16.42
N ALA A 14 -20.65 -13.96 -15.23
CA ALA A 14 -19.84 -13.88 -14.01
C ALA A 14 -19.23 -15.25 -13.68
N LEU A 15 -17.95 -15.24 -13.32
CA LEU A 15 -17.29 -16.38 -12.71
C LEU A 15 -17.76 -16.51 -11.26
N GLY A 16 -17.92 -17.73 -10.78
CA GLY A 16 -18.02 -18.04 -9.35
C GLY A 16 -16.74 -18.70 -8.84
N ALA A 17 -16.59 -18.82 -7.52
CA ALA A 17 -15.39 -19.42 -6.92
C ALA A 17 -15.05 -20.83 -7.45
N GLN A 18 -16.07 -21.64 -7.80
CA GLN A 18 -15.83 -22.96 -8.38
C GLN A 18 -15.31 -22.90 -9.81
N ASP A 19 -15.78 -21.95 -10.61
CA ASP A 19 -15.25 -21.75 -11.97
C ASP A 19 -13.75 -21.45 -11.93
N VAL A 20 -13.34 -20.64 -10.96
CA VAL A 20 -11.94 -20.27 -10.73
C VAL A 20 -11.13 -21.48 -10.27
N ARG A 21 -11.62 -22.24 -9.29
CA ARG A 21 -10.94 -23.49 -8.85
C ARG A 21 -10.75 -24.47 -9.99
N ASP A 22 -11.78 -24.68 -10.80
CA ASP A 22 -11.73 -25.66 -11.89
C ASP A 22 -10.81 -25.20 -13.04
N ALA A 23 -10.61 -23.89 -13.22
CA ALA A 23 -9.69 -23.35 -14.20
C ALA A 23 -8.22 -23.49 -13.78
N PHE A 24 -7.91 -23.28 -12.50
CA PHE A 24 -6.55 -23.43 -11.95
C PHE A 24 -6.25 -24.85 -11.45
N GLY A 25 -7.24 -25.74 -11.41
CA GLY A 25 -7.07 -27.16 -11.09
C GLY A 25 -7.01 -27.49 -9.59
N PRO A 26 -6.94 -28.79 -9.25
CA PRO A 26 -7.16 -29.29 -7.89
C PRO A 26 -6.08 -28.90 -6.86
N GLY A 27 -4.94 -28.38 -7.31
CA GLY A 27 -3.87 -27.85 -6.44
C GLY A 27 -4.05 -26.38 -6.06
N ALA A 28 -5.04 -25.70 -6.63
CA ALA A 28 -5.24 -24.27 -6.43
C ALA A 28 -6.10 -23.98 -5.19
N ALA A 29 -5.68 -23.02 -4.37
CA ALA A 29 -6.52 -22.45 -3.32
C ALA A 29 -7.20 -21.19 -3.86
N VAL A 30 -8.52 -21.10 -3.69
CA VAL A 30 -9.32 -19.96 -4.18
C VAL A 30 -10.27 -19.48 -3.10
N GLU A 31 -10.15 -18.20 -2.77
CA GLU A 31 -11.00 -17.46 -1.84
C GLU A 31 -11.68 -16.31 -2.59
N GLU A 32 -13.01 -16.23 -2.51
CA GLU A 32 -13.80 -15.16 -3.12
C GLU A 32 -13.86 -13.93 -2.21
N ARG A 33 -13.76 -12.74 -2.79
CA ARG A 33 -13.85 -11.45 -2.11
C ARG A 33 -15.18 -10.76 -2.39
N LEU A 34 -15.52 -9.74 -1.62
CA LEU A 34 -16.84 -9.08 -1.69
C LEU A 34 -17.03 -8.14 -2.88
N ASP A 35 -15.94 -7.65 -3.46
CA ASP A 35 -15.94 -7.00 -4.76
C ASP A 35 -16.09 -8.02 -5.93
N GLY A 36 -16.21 -9.31 -5.61
CA GLY A 36 -16.30 -10.41 -6.58
C GLY A 36 -14.96 -10.74 -7.25
N SER A 37 -13.84 -10.23 -6.72
CA SER A 37 -12.49 -10.69 -7.06
C SER A 37 -12.15 -11.99 -6.33
N TYR A 38 -11.00 -12.59 -6.64
CA TYR A 38 -10.55 -13.83 -6.02
C TYR A 38 -9.08 -13.73 -5.57
N THR A 39 -8.78 -14.21 -4.37
CA THR A 39 -7.41 -14.59 -4.02
C THR A 39 -7.16 -15.99 -4.58
N VAL A 40 -6.12 -16.15 -5.39
CA VAL A 40 -5.76 -17.43 -6.02
C VAL A 40 -4.34 -17.80 -5.62
N VAL A 41 -4.14 -19.03 -5.15
CA VAL A 41 -2.82 -19.65 -5.00
C VAL A 41 -2.72 -20.79 -5.99
N PHE A 42 -1.79 -20.70 -6.94
CA PHE A 42 -1.61 -21.65 -8.03
C PHE A 42 -0.13 -21.95 -8.24
N ASP A 43 0.25 -23.24 -8.27
CA ASP A 43 1.65 -23.69 -8.33
C ASP A 43 2.57 -23.02 -7.29
N GLY A 44 1.99 -22.78 -6.10
CA GLY A 44 2.66 -22.10 -5.01
C GLY A 44 2.81 -20.59 -5.22
N GLN A 45 2.27 -19.96 -6.26
CA GLN A 45 2.25 -18.50 -6.40
C GLN A 45 0.88 -17.94 -6.03
N GLY A 46 0.85 -16.98 -5.10
CA GLY A 46 -0.36 -16.29 -4.67
C GLY A 46 -0.55 -14.96 -5.41
N PHE A 47 -1.72 -14.73 -6.00
CA PHE A 47 -2.09 -13.49 -6.68
C PHE A 47 -3.57 -13.16 -6.51
N VAL A 48 -3.97 -11.98 -6.97
CA VAL A 48 -5.36 -11.52 -6.98
C VAL A 48 -5.87 -11.55 -8.41
N LEU A 49 -7.00 -12.21 -8.61
CA LEU A 49 -7.81 -12.10 -9.81
C LEU A 49 -8.88 -11.03 -9.55
N GLU A 50 -8.56 -9.79 -9.88
CA GLU A 50 -9.44 -8.63 -9.74
C GLU A 50 -10.68 -8.80 -10.62
N ASN A 51 -11.84 -8.32 -10.16
CA ASN A 51 -13.10 -8.31 -10.93
C ASN A 51 -13.22 -7.05 -11.79
N TRP A 52 -12.11 -6.71 -12.47
CA TRP A 52 -12.02 -5.57 -13.35
C TRP A 52 -10.85 -5.71 -14.34
N MET A 53 -10.78 -4.78 -15.28
CA MET A 53 -9.65 -4.61 -16.20
C MET A 53 -8.38 -4.17 -15.45
N SER A 54 -7.22 -4.58 -15.94
CA SER A 54 -5.96 -4.08 -15.40
C SER A 54 -5.67 -2.66 -15.88
N VAL A 55 -4.62 -2.07 -15.30
CA VAL A 55 -4.07 -0.78 -15.74
C VAL A 55 -3.54 -0.78 -17.18
N LEU A 56 -3.27 -1.96 -17.76
CA LEU A 56 -2.79 -2.10 -19.14
C LEU A 56 -3.95 -2.13 -20.15
N SER A 57 -5.18 -2.27 -19.68
CA SER A 57 -6.37 -2.40 -20.53
C SER A 57 -7.18 -1.09 -20.59
N SER A 58 -8.17 -1.07 -21.48
CA SER A 58 -9.05 0.07 -21.69
C SER A 58 -10.46 -0.38 -22.08
N ALA A 59 -11.46 0.45 -21.77
CA ALA A 59 -12.82 0.22 -22.23
C ALA A 59 -12.90 0.15 -23.77
N GLY A 60 -12.04 0.90 -24.46
CA GLY A 60 -11.90 0.86 -25.92
C GLY A 60 -11.49 -0.52 -26.43
N LEU A 61 -10.51 -1.17 -25.80
CA LEU A 61 -10.08 -2.53 -26.14
C LEU A 61 -11.24 -3.52 -26.01
N VAL A 62 -11.97 -3.48 -24.89
CA VAL A 62 -13.09 -4.41 -24.63
C VAL A 62 -14.22 -4.24 -25.65
N GLN A 63 -14.58 -3.00 -25.96
CA GLN A 63 -15.62 -2.69 -26.94
C GLN A 63 -15.20 -3.06 -28.37
N TRP A 64 -13.93 -2.82 -28.72
CA TRP A 64 -13.37 -3.23 -29.99
C TRP A 64 -13.37 -4.76 -30.11
N LEU A 65 -12.97 -5.47 -29.05
CA LEU A 65 -12.88 -6.93 -29.07
C LEU A 65 -14.25 -7.57 -29.28
N ALA A 66 -15.29 -7.09 -28.57
CA ALA A 66 -16.66 -7.55 -28.80
C ALA A 66 -17.10 -7.35 -30.26
N ARG A 67 -16.74 -6.20 -30.85
CA ARG A 67 -17.08 -5.85 -32.24
C ARG A 67 -16.39 -6.74 -33.26
N VAL A 68 -15.07 -6.96 -33.13
CA VAL A 68 -14.31 -7.77 -34.09
C VAL A 68 -14.65 -9.25 -33.99
N ARG A 69 -15.03 -9.75 -32.80
CA ARG A 69 -15.55 -11.10 -32.59
C ARG A 69 -17.02 -11.27 -32.96
N GLY A 70 -17.73 -10.18 -33.26
CA GLY A 70 -19.16 -10.23 -33.62
C GLY A 70 -20.07 -10.71 -32.48
N VAL A 71 -19.67 -10.49 -31.23
CA VAL A 71 -20.39 -10.91 -30.02
C VAL A 71 -21.04 -9.70 -29.31
N PRO A 72 -22.00 -9.91 -28.40
CA PRO A 72 -22.50 -8.85 -27.54
C PRO A 72 -21.40 -8.15 -26.74
N ALA A 73 -21.71 -7.03 -26.08
CA ALA A 73 -20.75 -6.42 -25.17
C ALA A 73 -20.43 -7.37 -24.00
N TYR A 74 -19.16 -7.48 -23.64
CA TYR A 74 -18.74 -8.19 -22.43
C TYR A 74 -19.27 -7.45 -21.19
N ALA A 75 -19.79 -8.19 -20.23
CA ALA A 75 -20.43 -7.66 -19.04
C ALA A 75 -19.61 -7.91 -17.77
N HIS A 76 -18.65 -8.84 -17.84
CA HIS A 76 -17.82 -9.26 -16.72
C HIS A 76 -16.35 -9.25 -17.13
N MET A 77 -15.49 -8.74 -16.26
CA MET A 77 -14.06 -8.57 -16.54
C MET A 77 -13.28 -9.07 -15.34
N TYR A 78 -12.21 -9.81 -15.60
CA TYR A 78 -11.29 -10.24 -14.56
C TYR A 78 -9.86 -10.02 -15.01
N SER A 79 -8.96 -9.61 -14.11
CA SER A 79 -7.55 -9.44 -14.44
C SER A 79 -6.62 -9.83 -13.30
N ALA A 80 -5.42 -10.28 -13.65
CA ALA A 80 -4.32 -10.45 -12.70
C ALA A 80 -3.07 -9.82 -13.31
N VAL A 81 -2.36 -9.01 -12.51
CA VAL A 81 -1.16 -8.29 -12.92
C VAL A 81 0.05 -8.90 -12.22
N PHE A 82 1.12 -9.14 -12.98
CA PHE A 82 2.35 -9.74 -12.50
C PHE A 82 3.54 -8.88 -12.91
N ASP A 83 4.58 -8.87 -12.08
CA ASP A 83 5.94 -8.56 -12.56
C ASP A 83 6.37 -9.71 -13.47
N GLU A 84 6.79 -9.41 -14.70
CA GLU A 84 7.19 -10.40 -15.71
C GLU A 84 8.19 -11.42 -15.14
N LYS A 85 9.12 -10.98 -14.27
CA LYS A 85 10.15 -11.85 -13.69
C LYS A 85 9.63 -12.86 -12.68
N MET A 86 8.41 -12.68 -12.20
CA MET A 86 7.74 -13.61 -11.31
C MET A 86 7.13 -14.79 -12.05
N ILE A 87 6.92 -14.66 -13.37
CA ILE A 87 6.27 -15.70 -14.18
C ILE A 87 7.21 -16.32 -15.22
N ASP A 88 8.29 -15.63 -15.62
CA ASP A 88 9.28 -16.08 -16.62
C ASP A 88 10.35 -17.06 -16.09
N GLY A 89 10.20 -17.51 -14.84
CA GLY A 89 11.10 -18.47 -14.20
C GLY A 89 12.41 -17.88 -13.62
N ARG A 90 12.65 -16.56 -13.67
CA ARG A 90 13.88 -15.98 -13.10
C ARG A 90 13.96 -16.04 -11.58
N TYR A 91 12.82 -16.02 -10.89
CA TYR A 91 12.74 -16.05 -9.43
C TYR A 91 11.91 -17.22 -8.88
N GLY A 92 11.51 -18.17 -9.73
CA GLY A 92 10.60 -19.28 -9.40
C GLY A 92 10.40 -20.26 -10.57
N PRO A 93 9.41 -21.16 -10.52
CA PRO A 93 9.03 -21.96 -11.68
C PRO A 93 8.49 -21.06 -12.79
N ASP A 94 8.78 -21.39 -14.05
CA ASP A 94 8.12 -20.78 -15.21
C ASP A 94 6.66 -21.23 -15.23
N ILE A 95 5.76 -20.27 -15.03
CA ILE A 95 4.31 -20.52 -14.95
C ILE A 95 3.54 -19.80 -16.06
N ASP A 96 4.20 -19.11 -17.00
CA ASP A 96 3.51 -18.33 -18.05
C ASP A 96 2.56 -19.22 -18.87
N GLY A 97 3.05 -20.37 -19.36
CA GLY A 97 2.22 -21.31 -20.11
C GLY A 97 1.05 -21.90 -19.30
N ALA A 98 1.26 -22.12 -18.00
CA ALA A 98 0.24 -22.62 -17.09
C ALA A 98 -0.84 -21.56 -16.82
N LEU A 99 -0.43 -20.30 -16.62
CA LEU A 99 -1.32 -19.15 -16.50
C LEU A 99 -2.12 -18.92 -17.79
N ARG A 100 -1.50 -18.97 -18.98
CA ARG A 100 -2.23 -18.87 -20.27
C ARG A 100 -3.32 -19.93 -20.38
N THR A 101 -3.00 -21.16 -19.99
CA THR A 101 -3.95 -22.28 -20.02
C THR A 101 -5.11 -22.04 -19.03
N ALA A 102 -4.81 -21.63 -17.80
CA ALA A 102 -5.82 -21.36 -16.79
C ALA A 102 -6.73 -20.19 -17.19
N PHE A 103 -6.17 -19.10 -17.73
CA PHE A 103 -6.95 -17.94 -18.17
C PHE A 103 -7.82 -18.25 -19.39
N ALA A 104 -7.35 -19.06 -20.34
CA ALA A 104 -8.20 -19.57 -21.42
C ALA A 104 -9.36 -20.43 -20.87
N ALA A 105 -9.09 -21.22 -19.82
CA ALA A 105 -10.10 -22.02 -19.16
C ALA A 105 -11.12 -21.17 -18.37
N LEU A 106 -10.70 -20.06 -17.76
CA LEU A 106 -11.58 -19.06 -17.17
C LEU A 106 -12.46 -18.39 -18.24
N ALA A 107 -11.86 -17.97 -19.36
CA ALA A 107 -12.57 -17.36 -20.46
C ALA A 107 -13.67 -18.27 -21.04
N SER A 108 -13.35 -19.55 -21.24
CA SER A 108 -14.35 -20.55 -21.66
C SER A 108 -15.51 -20.66 -20.67
N ARG A 109 -15.23 -20.59 -19.36
CA ARG A 109 -16.27 -20.63 -18.32
C ARG A 109 -17.09 -19.34 -18.27
N ALA A 110 -16.47 -18.19 -18.50
CA ALA A 110 -17.13 -16.89 -18.54
C ALA A 110 -17.91 -16.64 -19.85
N ASP A 111 -17.92 -17.62 -20.77
CA ASP A 111 -18.44 -17.47 -22.14
C ASP A 111 -17.82 -16.24 -22.81
N GLY A 112 -16.49 -16.26 -22.89
CA GLY A 112 -15.70 -15.07 -23.17
C GLY A 112 -14.32 -15.38 -23.75
N VAL A 113 -13.45 -14.38 -23.65
CA VAL A 113 -12.11 -14.37 -24.23
C VAL A 113 -11.06 -14.05 -23.18
N SER A 114 -9.90 -14.70 -23.27
CA SER A 114 -8.73 -14.37 -22.48
C SER A 114 -7.80 -13.44 -23.26
N VAL A 115 -7.26 -12.44 -22.59
CA VAL A 115 -6.39 -11.42 -23.16
C VAL A 115 -5.08 -11.40 -22.38
N PHE A 116 -3.95 -11.29 -23.07
CA PHE A 116 -2.64 -11.10 -22.46
C PHE A 116 -2.08 -9.76 -22.90
N LEU A 117 -1.70 -8.92 -21.93
CA LEU A 117 -1.17 -7.58 -22.15
C LEU A 117 0.22 -7.47 -21.53
N HIS A 118 1.11 -6.77 -22.21
CA HIS A 118 2.46 -6.49 -21.75
C HIS A 118 2.67 -4.98 -21.72
N GLU A 119 3.30 -4.44 -20.67
CA GLU A 119 3.49 -2.98 -20.50
C GLU A 119 4.16 -2.30 -21.69
N LEU A 120 5.11 -3.00 -22.32
CA LEU A 120 5.80 -2.52 -23.53
C LEU A 120 5.02 -2.69 -24.84
N ALA A 121 3.87 -3.39 -24.82
CA ALA A 121 3.09 -3.60 -26.03
C ALA A 121 2.31 -2.33 -26.38
N ILE A 122 2.51 -1.85 -27.60
CA ILE A 122 1.79 -0.71 -28.17
C ILE A 122 0.53 -1.13 -28.94
N ASP A 123 0.44 -2.40 -29.31
CA ASP A 123 -0.67 -2.98 -30.03
C ASP A 123 -1.03 -4.34 -29.39
N TYR A 124 -2.33 -4.65 -29.41
CA TYR A 124 -2.89 -5.95 -29.10
C TYR A 124 -3.38 -6.59 -30.40
N THR A 125 -2.88 -7.79 -30.70
CA THR A 125 -3.35 -8.59 -31.83
C THR A 125 -4.33 -9.64 -31.31
N ASP A 126 -5.54 -9.63 -31.84
CA ASP A 126 -6.53 -10.65 -31.56
C ASP A 126 -6.18 -11.96 -32.30
N GLU A 127 -5.93 -13.04 -31.56
CA GLU A 127 -5.41 -14.29 -32.14
C GLU A 127 -6.39 -15.00 -33.10
N GLU A 128 -7.71 -14.81 -32.96
CA GLU A 128 -8.69 -15.49 -33.82
C GLU A 128 -8.98 -14.73 -35.11
N THR A 129 -9.12 -13.40 -35.03
CA THR A 129 -9.44 -12.57 -36.19
C THR A 129 -8.19 -12.04 -36.89
N GLY A 130 -7.04 -12.03 -36.23
CA GLY A 130 -5.79 -11.43 -36.70
C GLY A 130 -5.85 -9.90 -36.80
N GLN A 131 -6.91 -9.27 -36.28
CA GLN A 131 -7.04 -7.81 -36.28
C GLN A 131 -6.26 -7.21 -35.12
N GLU A 132 -5.77 -6.00 -35.31
CA GLU A 132 -4.97 -5.28 -34.33
C GLU A 132 -5.77 -4.13 -33.72
N PHE A 133 -5.57 -3.95 -32.42
CA PHE A 133 -6.02 -2.80 -31.66
C PHE A 133 -4.79 -2.10 -31.09
N THR A 134 -4.58 -0.84 -31.45
CA THR A 134 -3.55 -0.05 -30.81
C THR A 134 -3.90 0.17 -29.35
N LEU A 135 -3.11 -0.45 -28.46
CA LEU A 135 -3.11 -0.21 -27.03
C LEU A 135 -2.57 1.20 -26.85
N ARG A 136 -3.46 2.17 -26.98
CA ARG A 136 -3.11 3.58 -26.95
C ARG A 136 -2.42 3.89 -25.62
N ALA A 137 -1.13 4.19 -25.71
CA ALA A 137 -0.56 5.27 -24.95
C ALA A 137 -1.33 6.56 -25.34
N GLU A 138 -1.92 7.23 -24.34
CA GLU A 138 -2.39 8.62 -24.38
C GLU A 138 -3.69 8.99 -25.14
N ASP A 139 -4.28 8.24 -26.06
CA ASP A 139 -5.31 8.84 -26.95
C ASP A 139 -6.82 8.62 -26.63
N ASP A 140 -7.21 7.90 -25.57
CA ASP A 140 -8.53 8.12 -24.93
C ASP A 140 -8.46 9.24 -23.88
N TRP A 141 -7.25 9.74 -23.66
CA TRP A 141 -6.96 11.03 -23.06
C TRP A 141 -6.85 12.09 -24.15
N ALA A 142 -7.94 12.39 -24.88
CA ALA A 142 -8.05 13.79 -25.27
C ALA A 142 -7.96 14.55 -23.95
N PRO A 143 -6.93 15.39 -23.70
CA PRO A 143 -6.83 16.09 -22.45
C PRO A 143 -8.16 16.81 -22.29
N ARG A 144 -9.00 16.33 -21.36
CA ARG A 144 -10.06 17.20 -20.87
C ARG A 144 -9.27 18.38 -20.38
N PRO A 145 -9.49 19.60 -20.89
CA PRO A 145 -8.70 20.76 -20.49
C PRO A 145 -8.64 20.75 -18.97
N SER A 146 -7.46 20.41 -18.45
CA SER A 146 -7.28 20.09 -17.06
C SER A 146 -6.76 21.35 -16.42
N GLU A 147 -7.71 22.11 -15.90
CA GLU A 147 -7.51 23.50 -15.48
C GLU A 147 -7.73 23.67 -13.98
N HIS A 148 -8.05 22.58 -13.27
CA HIS A 148 -8.45 22.68 -11.88
C HIS A 148 -7.30 22.39 -10.92
N ASP A 149 -7.25 23.24 -9.89
CA ASP A 149 -6.43 22.99 -8.72
C ASP A 149 -7.09 21.94 -7.83
N ALA A 150 -6.29 21.00 -7.36
CA ALA A 150 -6.68 19.96 -6.43
C ALA A 150 -5.87 20.03 -5.14
N LEU A 151 -6.54 19.72 -4.03
CA LEU A 151 -5.89 19.41 -2.76
C LEU A 151 -5.90 17.88 -2.60
N VAL A 152 -4.72 17.27 -2.70
CA VAL A 152 -4.53 15.84 -2.49
C VAL A 152 -4.10 15.60 -1.06
N LEU A 153 -4.89 14.80 -0.34
CA LEU A 153 -4.65 14.45 1.06
C LEU A 153 -4.20 13.00 1.14
N GLU A 154 -3.13 12.75 1.89
CA GLU A 154 -2.60 11.41 2.09
C GLU A 154 -2.21 11.19 3.54
N TRP A 155 -2.52 10.00 4.07
CA TRP A 155 -2.20 9.58 5.42
C TRP A 155 -1.37 8.31 5.39
N TYR A 156 -0.33 8.26 6.22
CA TYR A 156 0.66 7.19 6.24
C TYR A 156 0.82 6.66 7.65
N GLY A 157 0.86 5.34 7.82
CA GLY A 157 1.09 4.74 9.12
C GLY A 157 1.46 3.27 9.03
N ARG A 158 1.80 2.67 10.17
CA ARG A 158 1.99 1.22 10.28
C ARG A 158 0.65 0.53 10.44
N MET A 159 0.53 -0.71 9.96
CA MET A 159 -0.68 -1.50 10.15
C MET A 159 -1.06 -1.55 11.64
N PRO A 160 -2.28 -1.14 12.01
CA PRO A 160 -2.71 -1.16 13.39
C PRO A 160 -2.93 -2.60 13.87
N ALA A 161 -2.74 -2.84 15.17
CA ALA A 161 -3.13 -4.12 15.81
C ALA A 161 -4.66 -4.28 15.98
N GLY A 162 -5.43 -3.20 15.73
CA GLY A 162 -6.88 -3.13 15.84
C GLY A 162 -7.60 -3.20 14.48
N PRO A 163 -8.71 -2.47 14.27
CA PRO A 163 -9.40 -2.46 12.98
C PRO A 163 -8.46 -1.99 11.88
N ASN A 164 -8.58 -2.58 10.70
CA ASN A 164 -7.78 -2.20 9.54
C ASN A 164 -8.04 -0.72 9.14
N PRO A 165 -7.17 -0.11 8.31
CA PRO A 165 -7.32 1.28 7.91
C PRO A 165 -8.67 1.62 7.25
N VAL A 166 -9.29 0.69 6.53
CA VAL A 166 -10.62 0.87 5.90
C VAL A 166 -11.69 1.06 6.98
N ALA A 167 -11.71 0.18 7.98
CA ALA A 167 -12.62 0.27 9.11
C ALA A 167 -12.40 1.57 9.91
N ASN A 168 -11.14 1.92 10.16
CA ASN A 168 -10.79 3.15 10.88
C ASN A 168 -11.25 4.40 10.14
N TRP A 169 -11.14 4.43 8.80
CA TRP A 169 -11.65 5.52 7.98
C TRP A 169 -13.17 5.69 8.16
N ILE A 170 -13.94 4.61 7.97
CA ILE A 170 -15.40 4.64 8.09
C ILE A 170 -15.82 5.13 9.48
N LEU A 171 -15.24 4.57 10.53
CA LEU A 171 -15.55 4.93 11.92
C LEU A 171 -15.15 6.38 12.25
N ALA A 172 -14.05 6.89 11.68
CA ALA A 172 -13.62 8.27 11.84
C ALA A 172 -14.58 9.25 11.14
N CYS A 173 -15.01 8.94 9.91
CA CYS A 173 -16.03 9.70 9.21
C CYS A 173 -17.35 9.70 10.01
N GLU A 174 -17.86 8.54 10.43
CA GLU A 174 -19.12 8.46 11.20
C GLU A 174 -19.08 9.30 12.49
N ARG A 175 -17.93 9.34 13.15
CA ARG A 175 -17.75 10.06 14.42
C ARG A 175 -17.60 11.57 14.24
N HIS A 176 -16.85 12.00 13.23
CA HIS A 176 -16.38 13.39 13.12
C HIS A 176 -16.91 14.13 11.90
N HIS A 177 -17.25 13.41 10.84
CA HIS A 177 -17.62 13.93 9.53
C HIS A 177 -18.74 13.08 8.88
N PRO A 178 -19.94 12.99 9.49
CA PRO A 178 -20.99 12.08 9.05
C PRO A 178 -21.47 12.34 7.61
N ASP A 179 -21.34 13.58 7.13
CA ASP A 179 -21.68 13.96 5.75
C ASP A 179 -20.66 13.46 4.71
N LEU A 180 -19.51 12.96 5.15
CA LEU A 180 -18.42 12.46 4.31
C LEU A 180 -18.17 10.96 4.48
N VAL A 181 -19.15 10.24 5.03
CA VAL A 181 -19.10 8.77 5.11
C VAL A 181 -19.20 8.21 3.70
N PRO A 182 -18.26 7.33 3.27
CA PRO A 182 -18.34 6.72 1.95
C PRO A 182 -19.63 5.91 1.76
N THR A 183 -20.17 5.94 0.55
CA THR A 183 -21.41 5.25 0.18
C THR A 183 -21.19 4.12 -0.79
N GLU A 184 -20.02 4.06 -1.43
CA GLU A 184 -19.67 3.05 -2.42
C GLU A 184 -18.27 2.48 -2.15
N TYR A 185 -18.00 1.27 -2.65
CA TYR A 185 -16.72 0.57 -2.50
C TYR A 185 -16.36 -0.27 -3.74
N GLY A 186 -15.08 -0.62 -3.85
CA GLY A 186 -14.53 -1.50 -4.88
C GLY A 186 -14.33 -0.85 -6.25
N ARG A 187 -13.79 -1.62 -7.20
CA ARG A 187 -13.72 -1.28 -8.63
C ARG A 187 -14.25 -2.48 -9.43
N PRO A 188 -15.43 -2.39 -10.08
CA PRO A 188 -16.29 -1.21 -10.20
C PRO A 188 -16.97 -0.87 -8.87
N LEU A 189 -17.32 0.42 -8.70
CA LEU A 189 -17.94 0.93 -7.50
C LEU A 189 -19.33 0.31 -7.26
N ARG A 190 -19.57 -0.14 -6.03
CA ARG A 190 -20.82 -0.77 -5.58
C ARG A 190 -21.34 -0.07 -4.33
N PRO A 191 -22.67 0.05 -4.15
CA PRO A 191 -23.23 0.61 -2.92
C PRO A 191 -22.81 -0.18 -1.68
N ILE A 192 -22.46 0.52 -0.61
CA ILE A 192 -22.19 -0.08 0.70
C ILE A 192 -23.53 -0.43 1.36
N THR A 193 -23.88 -1.71 1.31
CA THR A 193 -25.05 -2.28 2.00
C THR A 193 -24.71 -2.68 3.45
N GLY A 194 -25.71 -3.13 4.22
CA GLY A 194 -25.48 -3.58 5.61
C GLY A 194 -24.43 -4.70 5.73
N ALA A 195 -24.50 -5.71 4.86
CA ALA A 195 -23.53 -6.81 4.84
C ALA A 195 -22.14 -6.35 4.37
N ALA A 196 -22.07 -5.50 3.35
CA ALA A 196 -20.80 -4.93 2.90
C ALA A 196 -20.16 -4.10 4.02
N ARG A 197 -20.94 -3.28 4.73
CA ARG A 197 -20.47 -2.51 5.88
C ARG A 197 -19.95 -3.41 7.00
N GLU A 198 -20.66 -4.49 7.33
CA GLU A 198 -20.22 -5.45 8.35
C GLU A 198 -18.86 -6.04 8.01
N TYR A 199 -18.64 -6.44 6.77
CA TYR A 199 -17.33 -6.93 6.34
C TYR A 199 -16.25 -5.84 6.33
N LEU A 200 -16.53 -4.66 5.77
CA LEU A 200 -15.55 -3.56 5.71
C LEU A 200 -15.03 -3.19 7.11
N LEU A 201 -15.87 -3.34 8.13
CA LEU A 201 -15.53 -3.13 9.54
C LEU A 201 -14.94 -4.36 10.23
N SER A 202 -14.98 -5.54 9.61
CA SER A 202 -14.49 -6.78 10.20
C SER A 202 -12.96 -6.83 10.20
N ALA A 203 -12.40 -7.57 11.17
CA ALA A 203 -10.97 -7.88 11.20
C ALA A 203 -10.55 -8.84 10.07
N GLU A 204 -11.52 -9.51 9.43
CA GLU A 204 -11.31 -10.46 8.34
C GLU A 204 -11.16 -9.77 6.97
N ASN A 205 -11.46 -8.47 6.88
CA ASN A 205 -11.22 -7.71 5.66
C ASN A 205 -9.72 -7.69 5.33
N ASN A 206 -9.38 -8.43 4.27
CA ASN A 206 -8.04 -8.67 3.77
C ASN A 206 -7.78 -7.93 2.43
N GLU A 207 -8.65 -6.98 2.06
CA GLU A 207 -8.53 -6.26 0.79
C GLU A 207 -7.32 -5.29 0.81
N ARG A 208 -6.34 -5.61 -0.03
CA ARG A 208 -5.02 -4.94 -0.07
C ARG A 208 -5.04 -3.61 -0.82
N TYR A 209 -5.88 -3.57 -1.86
CA TYR A 209 -6.23 -2.40 -2.62
C TYR A 209 -7.74 -2.27 -2.50
N MET A 210 -8.17 -1.24 -1.79
CA MET A 210 -9.58 -0.92 -1.63
C MET A 210 -9.78 0.50 -2.11
N THR A 211 -10.85 0.73 -2.86
CA THR A 211 -11.35 2.07 -3.12
C THR A 211 -12.69 2.20 -2.41
N LEU A 212 -12.82 3.18 -1.54
CA LEU A 212 -14.12 3.67 -1.10
C LEU A 212 -14.46 4.93 -1.91
N ARG A 213 -15.73 5.29 -2.03
CA ARG A 213 -16.11 6.56 -2.65
C ARG A 213 -17.13 7.32 -1.84
N GLU A 214 -16.87 8.61 -1.70
CA GLU A 214 -17.81 9.61 -1.23
C GLU A 214 -18.13 10.54 -2.42
N GLY A 215 -19.39 10.52 -2.87
CA GLY A 215 -19.78 11.06 -4.16
C GLY A 215 -19.97 12.58 -4.22
N THR A 216 -19.83 13.32 -3.12
CA THR A 216 -20.17 14.74 -3.07
C THR A 216 -18.97 15.67 -3.00
N LEU A 217 -17.86 15.22 -2.40
CA LEU A 217 -16.67 16.04 -2.20
C LEU A 217 -15.36 15.25 -2.33
N LEU A 218 -15.17 14.14 -1.60
CA LEU A 218 -13.89 13.44 -1.50
C LEU A 218 -13.52 12.66 -2.77
N GLY A 219 -14.52 12.20 -3.52
CA GLY A 219 -14.27 11.32 -4.65
C GLY A 219 -13.81 9.94 -4.21
N ASP A 220 -12.88 9.37 -4.98
CA ASP A 220 -12.26 8.09 -4.66
C ASP A 220 -11.28 8.26 -3.49
N ILE A 221 -11.41 7.33 -2.54
CA ILE A 221 -10.56 7.19 -1.37
C ILE A 221 -9.84 5.87 -1.52
N ASP A 222 -8.58 5.94 -1.91
CA ASP A 222 -7.77 4.77 -2.21
C ASP A 222 -6.95 4.35 -0.98
N PHE A 223 -7.01 3.06 -0.67
CA PHE A 223 -6.26 2.41 0.39
C PHE A 223 -5.21 1.51 -0.26
N ARG A 224 -3.96 1.66 0.18
CA ARG A 224 -2.86 0.77 -0.15
C ARG A 224 -2.34 0.18 1.15
N LEU A 225 -2.50 -1.12 1.31
CA LEU A 225 -2.02 -1.86 2.49
C LEU A 225 -0.71 -2.58 2.15
N PRO A 226 0.21 -2.72 3.12
CA PRO A 226 1.51 -3.35 2.88
C PRO A 226 1.35 -4.82 2.50
N THR A 227 2.14 -5.26 1.53
CA THR A 227 2.12 -6.63 1.03
C THR A 227 3.44 -7.32 1.37
N LEU A 228 3.42 -8.41 2.13
CA LEU A 228 4.50 -9.39 2.07
C LEU A 228 4.06 -10.56 1.18
N VAL A 229 4.95 -10.92 0.27
CA VAL A 229 5.07 -12.28 -0.24
C VAL A 229 6.03 -12.95 0.73
N GLU A 230 5.56 -13.85 1.58
CA GLU A 230 6.44 -14.59 2.47
C GLU A 230 7.38 -15.45 1.59
N ARG A 231 8.65 -15.05 1.49
CA ARG A 231 9.58 -15.60 0.49
C ARG A 231 10.21 -16.95 0.88
N SER A 232 9.64 -17.67 1.83
CA SER A 232 10.29 -18.83 2.44
C SER A 232 9.30 -19.89 2.96
N GLY A 233 8.76 -20.72 2.08
CA GLY A 233 8.08 -21.97 2.48
C GLY A 233 7.14 -22.55 1.41
N PRO A 234 6.90 -23.86 1.39
CA PRO A 234 5.85 -24.45 0.55
C PRO A 234 4.48 -23.99 1.09
N GLY A 235 3.86 -23.05 0.38
CA GLY A 235 2.63 -22.38 0.80
C GLY A 235 2.86 -20.88 0.90
N TYR A 236 2.86 -20.20 -0.25
CA TYR A 236 2.88 -18.74 -0.29
C TYR A 236 1.50 -18.22 0.10
N LEU A 237 1.26 -18.10 1.40
CA LEU A 237 0.18 -17.24 1.86
C LEU A 237 0.64 -15.80 1.71
N LEU A 238 -0.25 -15.01 1.12
CA LEU A 238 -0.18 -13.57 1.03
C LEU A 238 -0.21 -12.97 2.46
N SER A 239 0.89 -13.05 3.21
CA SER A 239 0.96 -12.51 4.57
C SER A 239 1.08 -10.98 4.55
N VAL A 240 0.38 -10.30 5.45
CA VAL A 240 0.52 -8.85 5.63
C VAL A 240 1.80 -8.62 6.41
N ASN A 241 2.69 -7.73 5.95
CA ASN A 241 3.78 -7.29 6.82
C ASN A 241 3.17 -6.47 7.97
N PRO A 242 3.16 -6.97 9.22
CA PRO A 242 2.64 -6.16 10.33
C PRO A 242 3.49 -4.91 10.57
N GLN A 243 4.71 -4.84 10.00
CA GLN A 243 5.59 -3.68 10.06
C GLN A 243 5.53 -2.77 8.82
N GLY A 244 4.82 -3.18 7.77
CA GLY A 244 4.74 -2.39 6.54
C GLY A 244 3.84 -1.17 6.69
N ALA A 245 4.09 -0.14 5.88
CA ALA A 245 3.31 1.07 5.87
C ALA A 245 2.06 0.93 5.01
N TYR A 246 0.92 1.37 5.54
CA TYR A 246 -0.26 1.65 4.73
C TYR A 246 -0.23 3.11 4.26
N SER A 247 -0.97 3.38 3.18
CA SER A 247 -1.37 4.74 2.81
C SER A 247 -2.85 4.80 2.49
N VAL A 248 -3.50 5.90 2.89
CA VAL A 248 -4.85 6.26 2.47
C VAL A 248 -4.79 7.60 1.75
N SER A 249 -5.50 7.77 0.64
CA SER A 249 -5.47 9.01 -0.12
C SER A 249 -6.81 9.39 -0.74
N CYS A 250 -7.08 10.69 -0.83
CA CYS A 250 -8.19 11.23 -1.63
C CYS A 250 -7.80 12.58 -2.27
N ALA A 251 -8.51 12.96 -3.33
CA ALA A 251 -8.26 14.19 -4.07
C ALA A 251 -9.52 15.07 -4.11
N LEU A 252 -9.34 16.36 -3.82
CA LEU A 252 -10.43 17.32 -3.70
C LEU A 252 -10.24 18.44 -4.72
N LEU A 253 -11.29 18.84 -5.44
CA LEU A 253 -11.23 20.10 -6.19
C LEU A 253 -11.17 21.26 -5.21
N TRP A 254 -10.11 22.07 -5.28
CA TRP A 254 -9.80 23.07 -4.26
C TRP A 254 -10.93 24.09 -4.08
N GLN A 255 -11.43 24.66 -5.18
CA GLN A 255 -12.50 25.66 -5.15
C GLN A 255 -13.76 25.10 -4.48
N ARG A 256 -14.17 23.88 -4.86
CA ARG A 256 -15.35 23.21 -4.30
C ARG A 256 -15.18 22.90 -2.81
N ALA A 257 -14.01 22.41 -2.41
CA ALA A 257 -13.70 22.13 -1.00
C ALA A 257 -13.75 23.40 -0.15
N ARG A 258 -13.19 24.50 -0.67
CA ARG A 258 -13.22 25.81 0.00
C ARG A 258 -14.63 26.36 0.14
N GLU A 259 -15.46 26.23 -0.89
CA GLU A 259 -16.85 26.71 -0.87
C GLU A 259 -17.75 25.87 0.05
N ARG A 260 -17.61 24.53 0.04
CA ARG A 260 -18.49 23.64 0.80
C ARG A 260 -18.11 23.48 2.27
N MET A 261 -16.83 23.40 2.58
CA MET A 261 -16.35 23.16 3.95
C MET A 261 -15.65 24.38 4.56
N GLY A 262 -14.92 25.14 3.75
CA GLY A 262 -14.01 26.18 4.23
C GLY A 262 -12.72 25.61 4.83
N LEU A 263 -11.68 26.44 4.89
CA LEU A 263 -10.32 26.05 5.27
C LEU A 263 -10.25 25.40 6.66
N GLY A 264 -10.90 26.00 7.67
CA GLY A 264 -10.86 25.50 9.04
C GLY A 264 -11.51 24.12 9.20
N ALA A 265 -12.61 23.86 8.49
CA ALA A 265 -13.25 22.54 8.53
C ALA A 265 -12.45 21.50 7.75
N LEU A 266 -11.80 21.87 6.64
CA LEU A 266 -10.88 20.99 5.90
C LEU A 266 -9.66 20.62 6.74
N ARG A 267 -9.05 21.56 7.46
CA ARG A 267 -7.94 21.28 8.39
C ARG A 267 -8.38 20.33 9.50
N ARG A 268 -9.58 20.54 10.06
CA ARG A 268 -10.15 19.62 11.06
C ARG A 268 -10.38 18.23 10.47
N PHE A 269 -10.97 18.11 9.28
CA PHE A 269 -11.10 16.84 8.57
C PHE A 269 -9.75 16.15 8.40
N PHE A 270 -8.76 16.86 7.85
CA PHE A 270 -7.42 16.34 7.63
C PHE A 270 -6.78 15.76 8.90
N THR A 271 -6.84 16.51 10.01
CA THR A 271 -6.29 16.05 11.29
C THR A 271 -7.14 14.96 11.96
N ASN A 272 -8.47 15.03 11.91
CA ASN A 272 -9.36 14.03 12.51
C ASN A 272 -9.20 12.67 11.82
N MET A 273 -9.06 12.66 10.49
CA MET A 273 -8.81 11.42 9.75
C MET A 273 -7.43 10.84 10.08
N GLY A 274 -6.39 11.68 10.21
CA GLY A 274 -5.07 11.22 10.64
C GLY A 274 -5.09 10.54 12.01
N ARG A 275 -5.83 11.13 12.96
CA ARG A 275 -6.03 10.54 14.29
C ARG A 275 -6.86 9.26 14.24
N GLY A 276 -7.98 9.28 13.52
CA GLY A 276 -8.89 8.15 13.39
C GLY A 276 -8.24 6.94 12.75
N LEU A 277 -7.36 7.15 11.77
CA LEU A 277 -6.56 6.11 11.12
C LEU A 277 -5.40 5.60 11.99
N GLY A 278 -5.00 6.34 13.03
CA GLY A 278 -3.75 6.09 13.73
C GLY A 278 -2.53 6.29 12.83
N ALA A 279 -2.59 7.29 11.95
CA ALA A 279 -1.49 7.61 11.04
C ALA A 279 -0.28 8.17 11.81
N GLU A 280 0.91 7.89 11.31
CA GLU A 280 2.17 8.46 11.82
C GLU A 280 2.38 9.88 11.32
N PHE A 281 2.01 10.15 10.08
CA PHE A 281 1.93 11.49 9.53
C PHE A 281 0.95 11.53 8.34
N ALA A 282 0.64 12.74 7.89
CA ALA A 282 -0.18 12.99 6.72
C ALA A 282 0.32 14.21 5.95
N THR A 283 0.05 14.25 4.65
CA THR A 283 0.39 15.38 3.76
C THR A 283 -0.85 15.93 3.07
N GLY A 284 -0.89 17.25 2.90
CA GLY A 284 -1.84 17.96 2.04
C GLY A 284 -1.08 18.69 0.95
N GLN A 285 -1.10 18.16 -0.27
CA GLN A 285 -0.40 18.70 -1.43
C GLN A 285 -1.36 19.47 -2.32
N PHE A 286 -1.00 20.71 -2.67
CA PHE A 286 -1.74 21.51 -3.63
C PHE A 286 -1.17 21.29 -5.03
N LEU A 287 -1.97 20.70 -5.92
CA LEU A 287 -1.56 20.24 -7.23
C LEU A 287 -2.45 20.84 -8.32
N THR A 288 -1.89 21.05 -9.51
CA THR A 288 -2.59 21.67 -10.63
C THR A 288 -2.90 20.65 -11.73
N GLY A 289 -3.83 21.02 -12.61
CA GLY A 289 -4.10 20.28 -13.83
C GLY A 289 -4.97 19.04 -13.64
N TYR A 290 -5.82 18.99 -12.62
CA TYR A 290 -6.79 17.91 -12.43
C TYR A 290 -8.07 18.15 -13.26
N ALA A 291 -8.80 17.08 -13.57
CA ALA A 291 -10.13 17.17 -14.19
C ALA A 291 -11.23 17.27 -13.12
N SER A 292 -12.34 17.89 -13.52
CA SER A 292 -13.60 17.85 -12.76
C SER A 292 -14.56 16.87 -13.44
N VAL A 293 -14.81 15.73 -12.80
CA VAL A 293 -15.74 14.71 -13.30
C VAL A 293 -16.89 14.58 -12.33
N SER A 294 -18.08 14.96 -12.78
CA SER A 294 -19.27 15.11 -11.91
C SER A 294 -19.01 16.01 -10.69
N GLY A 295 -18.06 16.95 -10.81
CA GLY A 295 -17.67 17.84 -9.74
C GLY A 295 -16.73 17.25 -8.69
N LEU A 296 -16.13 16.09 -8.96
CA LEU A 296 -15.09 15.46 -8.14
C LEU A 296 -13.73 15.57 -8.84
N ALA A 297 -12.64 15.54 -8.08
CA ALA A 297 -11.30 15.61 -8.66
C ALA A 297 -10.93 14.25 -9.23
N GLU A 298 -10.47 14.24 -10.47
CA GLU A 298 -9.94 13.05 -11.11
C GLU A 298 -8.54 13.38 -11.65
N TRP A 299 -7.58 12.51 -11.34
CA TRP A 299 -6.22 12.68 -11.86
C TRP A 299 -6.22 12.43 -13.36
N THR A 300 -5.37 13.19 -14.04
CA THR A 300 -5.25 13.19 -15.49
C THR A 300 -3.79 13.09 -15.90
N PRO A 301 -3.40 12.31 -16.91
CA PRO A 301 -2.22 12.56 -17.71
C PRO A 301 -2.04 14.05 -17.99
N GLY A 302 -0.91 14.61 -17.54
CA GLY A 302 -0.61 16.04 -17.59
C GLY A 302 -0.89 16.82 -16.29
N ALA A 303 -1.63 16.26 -15.34
CA ALA A 303 -1.76 16.83 -13.99
C ALA A 303 -0.44 16.70 -13.23
N ALA A 304 -0.19 17.64 -12.32
CA ALA A 304 0.92 17.53 -11.39
C ALA A 304 0.79 16.23 -10.57
N GLN A 305 1.88 15.45 -10.55
CA GLN A 305 1.94 14.20 -9.81
C GLN A 305 2.14 14.47 -8.32
N ARG A 306 1.43 13.72 -7.48
CA ARG A 306 1.65 13.75 -6.03
C ARG A 306 3.00 13.12 -5.67
N HIS A 307 3.64 13.65 -4.64
CA HIS A 307 4.89 13.09 -4.12
C HIS A 307 4.61 12.21 -2.91
N SER A 308 4.75 10.89 -3.07
CA SER A 308 4.66 9.92 -1.99
C SER A 308 5.98 9.84 -1.21
N PRO A 309 5.96 9.48 0.09
CA PRO A 309 7.16 9.27 0.88
C PRO A 309 7.94 8.06 0.36
N GLN A 310 9.24 8.04 0.66
CA GLN A 310 10.09 6.91 0.31
C GLN A 310 9.88 5.76 1.30
N LEU A 311 9.68 4.57 0.74
CA LEU A 311 9.56 3.33 1.48
C LEU A 311 10.84 2.50 1.35
N GLY A 312 11.14 1.76 2.42
CA GLY A 312 12.23 0.79 2.46
C GLY A 312 11.89 -0.49 1.73
N ARG A 313 12.78 -1.48 1.85
CA ARG A 313 12.61 -2.77 1.19
C ARG A 313 11.44 -3.57 1.77
N ASP A 314 11.11 -3.35 3.03
CA ASP A 314 10.07 -4.08 3.76
C ASP A 314 8.79 -3.22 3.87
N ASP A 315 8.59 -2.27 2.95
CA ASP A 315 7.52 -1.25 2.95
C ASP A 315 7.53 -0.34 4.19
N GLU A 316 8.67 -0.18 4.88
CA GLU A 316 8.74 0.72 6.03
C GLU A 316 8.95 2.19 5.64
N LEU A 317 8.39 3.14 6.39
CA LEU A 317 8.62 4.58 6.17
C LEU A 317 10.08 4.94 6.47
N LEU A 318 10.78 5.56 5.51
CA LEU A 318 12.19 5.93 5.66
C LEU A 318 12.42 7.31 6.30
N GLY A 319 11.36 8.10 6.51
CA GLY A 319 11.43 9.43 7.09
C GLY A 319 10.19 10.26 6.74
N LEU A 320 10.29 11.58 7.00
CA LEU A 320 9.30 12.55 6.55
C LEU A 320 9.32 12.68 5.01
N PRO A 321 8.26 13.22 4.40
CA PRO A 321 8.24 13.50 2.96
C PRO A 321 9.46 14.33 2.55
N SER A 322 10.14 13.97 1.46
CA SER A 322 11.30 14.71 0.95
C SER A 322 10.92 15.99 0.20
N VAL A 323 9.66 16.10 -0.22
CA VAL A 323 9.13 17.21 -0.99
C VAL A 323 8.19 18.04 -0.12
N ALA A 324 8.30 19.37 -0.26
CA ALA A 324 7.49 20.29 0.50
C ALA A 324 5.99 20.11 0.21
N SER A 325 5.19 20.07 1.27
CA SER A 325 3.72 20.01 1.23
C SER A 325 3.15 21.27 1.87
N TRP A 326 1.95 21.67 1.44
CA TRP A 326 1.27 22.82 2.03
C TRP A 326 0.87 22.53 3.48
N TRP A 327 0.32 21.34 3.72
CA TRP A 327 0.03 20.82 5.06
C TRP A 327 0.84 19.56 5.34
N VAL A 328 1.31 19.46 6.59
CA VAL A 328 1.84 18.23 7.17
C VAL A 328 1.21 18.07 8.54
N TRP A 329 0.53 16.94 8.79
CA TRP A 329 0.16 16.57 10.15
C TRP A 329 1.12 15.50 10.64
N LEU A 330 1.66 15.67 11.84
CA LEU A 330 2.55 14.73 12.49
C LEU A 330 1.78 14.09 13.65
N GLY A 331 1.70 12.77 13.64
CA GLY A 331 1.18 12.01 14.77
C GLY A 331 2.06 12.17 16.02
N PRO A 332 1.59 11.75 17.20
CA PRO A 332 2.24 12.06 18.48
C PRO A 332 3.71 11.61 18.58
N ASP A 333 4.04 10.47 17.99
CA ASP A 333 5.40 9.93 17.99
C ASP A 333 6.34 10.74 17.09
N TYR A 334 5.89 11.12 15.89
CA TYR A 334 6.68 11.93 14.98
C TYR A 334 6.84 13.37 15.50
N ALA A 335 5.75 13.96 16.01
CA ALA A 335 5.76 15.26 16.66
C ALA A 335 6.77 15.30 17.83
N ARG A 336 6.84 14.22 18.64
CA ARG A 336 7.84 14.10 19.72
C ARG A 336 9.26 14.08 19.18
N VAL A 337 9.53 13.32 18.10
CA VAL A 337 10.87 13.25 17.49
C VAL A 337 11.33 14.61 16.98
N VAL A 338 10.45 15.38 16.33
CA VAL A 338 10.80 16.68 15.75
C VAL A 338 10.56 17.87 16.68
N SER A 339 10.07 17.64 17.89
CA SER A 339 9.65 18.68 18.86
C SER A 339 10.69 19.78 19.08
N GLY A 340 11.95 19.39 19.28
CA GLY A 340 13.04 20.34 19.49
C GLY A 340 13.31 21.26 18.30
N TRP A 341 12.98 20.83 17.07
CA TRP A 341 13.00 21.67 15.88
C TRP A 341 11.70 22.49 15.75
N LEU A 342 10.53 21.88 16.02
CA LEU A 342 9.24 22.58 16.02
C LEU A 342 9.24 23.81 16.94
N GLU A 343 9.91 23.74 18.08
CA GLU A 343 10.01 24.84 19.06
C GLU A 343 10.94 25.99 18.64
N ARG A 344 11.98 25.73 17.84
CA ARG A 344 13.12 26.67 17.69
C ARG A 344 13.65 26.85 16.27
N GLY A 345 13.33 25.95 15.35
CA GLY A 345 13.88 25.90 14.00
C GLY A 345 12.85 26.11 12.89
N VAL A 346 11.57 26.26 13.23
CA VAL A 346 10.50 26.45 12.25
C VAL A 346 10.56 27.86 11.63
N PRO A 347 10.43 27.98 10.30
CA PRO A 347 10.32 29.29 9.66
C PRO A 347 9.16 30.10 10.22
N SER A 348 9.35 31.41 10.43
CA SER A 348 8.31 32.29 10.99
C SER A 348 7.07 32.45 10.11
N SER A 349 7.15 32.06 8.83
CA SER A 349 6.03 32.01 7.89
C SER A 349 5.11 30.81 8.10
N TRP A 350 5.57 29.80 8.85
CA TRP A 350 4.80 28.57 9.08
C TRP A 350 3.88 28.73 10.28
N VAL A 351 2.72 28.08 10.19
CA VAL A 351 1.76 27.97 11.28
C VAL A 351 1.86 26.56 11.85
N VAL A 352 2.14 26.47 13.15
CA VAL A 352 2.25 25.20 13.89
C VAL A 352 1.17 25.18 14.96
N GLU A 353 0.29 24.19 14.90
CA GLU A 353 -0.85 24.05 15.79
C GLU A 353 -0.88 22.65 16.43
N GLU A 354 -0.97 22.59 17.75
CA GLU A 354 -1.18 21.31 18.45
C GLU A 354 -2.59 20.78 18.22
N THR A 355 -2.70 19.46 18.06
CA THR A 355 -3.99 18.80 17.79
C THR A 355 -4.71 18.30 19.04
N GLY A 356 -4.12 18.47 20.24
CA GLY A 356 -4.72 18.14 21.54
C GLY A 356 -4.52 16.67 21.99
N ASP A 357 -3.96 15.83 21.12
CA ASP A 357 -3.64 14.42 21.33
C ASP A 357 -2.11 14.16 21.32
N GLY A 358 -1.32 15.22 21.30
CA GLY A 358 0.13 15.19 21.13
C GLY A 358 0.59 15.23 19.67
N GLY A 359 -0.32 15.19 18.69
CA GLY A 359 0.00 15.48 17.29
C GLY A 359 0.14 16.98 17.02
N VAL A 360 0.70 17.31 15.86
CA VAL A 360 0.94 18.68 15.42
C VAL A 360 0.59 18.85 13.95
N LEU A 361 -0.22 19.87 13.64
CA LEU A 361 -0.47 20.32 12.28
C LEU A 361 0.51 21.45 11.93
N VAL A 362 1.24 21.28 10.84
CA VAL A 362 2.15 22.27 10.25
C VAL A 362 1.54 22.74 8.93
N GLN A 363 1.35 24.04 8.79
CA GLN A 363 0.97 24.71 7.55
C GLN A 363 2.12 25.62 7.12
N THR A 364 2.64 25.39 5.93
CA THR A 364 3.95 25.93 5.51
C THR A 364 3.82 27.28 4.80
N SER A 365 2.60 27.65 4.43
CA SER A 365 2.23 28.93 3.83
C SER A 365 0.78 29.30 4.17
N ALA A 366 0.47 30.60 4.21
CA ALA A 366 -0.89 31.07 4.46
C ALA A 366 -1.86 30.67 3.32
N GLU A 367 -1.41 30.78 2.08
CA GLU A 367 -2.16 30.40 0.88
C GLU A 367 -1.75 29.02 0.35
N PRO A 368 -2.64 28.30 -0.36
CA PRO A 368 -2.31 27.04 -1.01
C PRO A 368 -1.15 27.25 -1.98
N THR A 369 -0.09 26.48 -1.80
CA THR A 369 1.10 26.61 -2.64
C THR A 369 1.62 25.24 -3.05
N GLY A 370 1.98 25.12 -4.32
CA GLY A 370 2.65 23.92 -4.83
C GLY A 370 4.07 23.79 -4.28
N TYR A 371 4.64 22.58 -4.39
CA TYR A 371 5.93 22.25 -3.76
C TYR A 371 7.10 23.12 -4.23
N GLU A 372 7.05 23.65 -5.46
CA GLU A 372 8.13 24.46 -6.07
C GLU A 372 8.41 25.76 -5.30
N ALA A 373 7.38 26.34 -4.67
CA ALA A 373 7.49 27.61 -3.98
C ALA A 373 8.21 27.52 -2.61
N GLY A 374 8.44 26.30 -2.11
CA GLY A 374 9.10 26.02 -0.84
C GLY A 374 10.55 25.53 -0.96
N ALA A 375 11.15 25.58 -2.15
CA ALA A 375 12.50 25.07 -2.38
C ALA A 375 13.52 25.68 -1.40
N GLY A 376 14.09 24.84 -0.53
CA GLY A 376 15.08 25.23 0.48
C GLY A 376 14.55 25.54 1.88
N GLN A 377 13.23 25.57 2.09
CA GLN A 377 12.60 25.69 3.41
C GLN A 377 11.74 24.46 3.67
N TRP A 378 12.37 23.42 4.24
CA TRP A 378 11.71 22.17 4.58
C TRP A 378 12.23 21.60 5.90
N PHE A 379 11.72 20.45 6.32
CA PHE A 379 12.25 19.75 7.50
C PHE A 379 13.76 19.50 7.33
N PRO A 380 14.53 19.57 8.43
CA PRO A 380 15.96 19.24 8.42
C PRO A 380 16.27 17.89 7.80
N GLU A 381 17.41 17.80 7.11
CA GLU A 381 17.83 16.63 6.33
C GLU A 381 17.86 15.34 7.18
N GLU A 382 18.16 15.44 8.48
CA GLU A 382 18.16 14.30 9.40
C GLU A 382 16.80 13.64 9.64
N PHE A 383 15.70 14.31 9.28
CA PHE A 383 14.34 13.76 9.34
C PHE A 383 13.82 13.30 7.97
N LEU A 384 14.52 13.64 6.89
CA LEU A 384 14.19 13.25 5.52
C LEU A 384 14.77 11.86 5.20
N PRO A 385 14.33 11.20 4.11
CA PRO A 385 14.82 9.88 3.76
C PRO A 385 16.31 9.92 3.39
N THR A 386 17.13 9.12 4.06
CA THR A 386 18.56 8.99 3.74
C THR A 386 18.76 7.92 2.66
N VAL A 387 19.00 8.30 1.40
CA VAL A 387 19.33 7.34 0.33
C VAL A 387 20.84 7.15 0.24
N GLY A 388 21.34 5.97 0.63
CA GLY A 388 22.75 5.59 0.48
C GLY A 388 23.03 4.10 0.80
N PRO A 389 24.16 3.52 0.35
CA PRO A 389 24.49 2.08 0.50
C PRO A 389 24.80 1.64 1.94
N VAL A 390 24.70 2.56 2.91
CA VAL A 390 24.90 2.29 4.34
C VAL A 390 23.63 2.72 5.05
N PRO A 391 22.93 1.85 5.79
CA PRO A 391 21.76 2.26 6.57
C PRO A 391 22.23 3.22 7.65
N ARG A 392 21.91 4.51 7.50
CA ARG A 392 22.21 5.52 8.51
C ARG A 392 20.92 6.26 8.86
N ARG A 393 20.42 5.90 10.05
CA ARG A 393 19.31 6.46 10.84
C ARG A 393 17.93 6.28 10.22
N ARG A 394 17.12 5.41 10.83
CA ARG A 394 15.66 5.41 10.69
C ARG A 394 15.09 6.41 11.71
N LEU A 395 14.00 7.11 11.38
CA LEU A 395 13.26 7.91 12.37
C LEU A 395 12.77 7.03 13.54
N VAL A 396 12.51 5.74 13.26
CA VAL A 396 12.21 4.70 14.25
C VAL A 396 13.36 4.48 15.26
N ASP A 397 14.62 4.65 14.86
CA ASP A 397 15.77 4.54 15.77
C ASP A 397 15.76 5.66 16.83
N TRP A 398 15.22 6.84 16.47
CA TRP A 398 14.99 7.92 17.42
C TRP A 398 13.85 7.60 18.40
N LEU A 399 12.78 6.96 17.93
CA LEU A 399 11.66 6.51 18.77
C LEU A 399 12.08 5.46 19.80
N LEU A 400 13.03 4.59 19.45
CA LEU A 400 13.55 3.55 20.35
C LEU A 400 14.68 4.04 21.28
N GLY A 401 15.05 5.32 21.23
CA GLY A 401 16.05 5.91 22.13
C GLY A 401 17.47 5.36 21.95
N THR A 402 17.74 4.63 20.87
CA THR A 402 19.06 4.04 20.59
C THR A 402 19.99 5.12 20.04
N ARG A 403 20.61 5.90 20.94
CA ARG A 403 21.80 6.69 20.55
C ARG A 403 22.89 5.70 20.09
N PRO A 404 23.47 5.85 18.89
CA PRO A 404 24.71 5.18 18.61
C PRO A 404 25.74 5.70 19.61
N ARG A 405 26.45 4.79 20.28
CA ARG A 405 27.75 5.09 20.86
C ARG A 405 28.55 5.78 19.76
N ALA A 406 29.10 6.97 20.02
CA ALA A 406 29.98 7.61 19.07
C ALA A 406 31.00 6.56 18.60
N GLN A 407 31.06 6.29 17.29
CA GLN A 407 32.22 5.62 16.71
C GLN A 407 33.39 6.59 16.89
N VAL A 408 33.97 6.58 18.09
CA VAL A 408 35.35 6.97 18.30
C VAL A 408 36.11 5.98 17.41
N GLY A 409 36.68 6.47 16.31
CA GLY A 409 37.61 5.69 15.51
C GLY A 409 38.64 5.03 16.44
N PRO A 410 39.19 3.85 16.08
CA PRO A 410 39.95 3.03 17.02
C PRO A 410 40.97 3.89 17.76
N ALA A 411 40.71 4.11 19.06
CA ALA A 411 41.69 4.68 19.94
C ALA A 411 42.88 3.72 19.87
N ARG A 412 44.01 4.19 19.36
CA ARG A 412 45.29 3.51 19.52
C ARG A 412 45.60 3.51 21.01
N VAL A 413 45.07 2.53 21.73
CA VAL A 413 45.50 2.21 23.08
C VAL A 413 46.84 1.50 22.94
N MET A 414 47.92 2.26 23.09
CA MET A 414 49.22 1.66 23.41
C MET A 414 49.13 1.02 24.80
N PRO A 415 49.53 -0.25 24.96
CA PRO A 415 49.59 -0.90 26.28
C PRO A 415 50.55 -0.16 27.21
N THR A 416 50.18 -0.08 28.48
CA THR A 416 50.76 0.74 29.55
C THR A 416 52.14 0.28 30.07
N TRP A 417 53.00 -0.28 29.22
CA TRP A 417 54.35 -0.73 29.60
C TRP A 417 55.50 0.05 28.93
N THR A 418 55.21 1.24 28.40
CA THR A 418 56.24 2.20 28.00
C THR A 418 55.88 3.62 28.46
N ARG A 419 55.85 3.83 29.78
CA ARG A 419 56.06 5.17 30.36
C ARG A 419 57.26 5.14 31.30
N PRO A 420 58.30 5.94 31.04
CA PRO A 420 59.21 6.38 32.08
C PRO A 420 58.42 7.27 33.06
N THR A 421 58.46 6.91 34.33
CA THR A 421 57.93 7.70 35.46
C THR A 421 58.77 8.96 35.65
N THR A 422 58.15 10.13 35.62
CA THR A 422 58.45 11.21 36.60
C THR A 422 57.35 12.27 36.54
N ASP A 423 56.78 12.54 37.72
CA ASP A 423 55.98 13.72 38.01
C ASP A 423 56.85 14.99 37.97
N ASP A 424 56.13 16.11 37.97
CA ASP A 424 56.49 17.46 38.40
C ASP A 424 56.75 18.55 37.33
N ALA A 425 55.99 19.61 37.59
CA ALA A 425 55.77 20.89 36.93
C ALA A 425 56.96 21.60 36.26
N ASP A 426 56.68 22.31 35.17
CA ASP A 426 56.80 23.79 35.09
C ASP A 426 56.14 24.33 33.78
N PRO A 427 55.54 25.54 33.75
CA PRO A 427 54.83 26.08 32.61
C PRO A 427 55.71 27.01 31.76
N GLY A 428 55.68 26.84 30.45
CA GLY A 428 56.04 27.89 29.50
C GLY A 428 57.08 27.50 28.46
N ALA A 429 56.65 27.40 27.20
CA ALA A 429 57.36 27.94 26.05
C ALA A 429 56.52 27.80 24.78
N VAL A 430 56.56 28.87 23.98
CA VAL A 430 55.91 29.14 22.69
C VAL A 430 56.39 28.20 21.56
N PRO A 431 55.65 28.10 20.43
CA PRO A 431 55.75 27.05 19.42
C PRO A 431 56.70 27.40 18.27
N ARG A 432 57.24 26.41 17.53
CA ARG A 432 57.44 26.41 16.05
C ARG A 432 58.23 25.18 15.50
N PRO A 433 58.30 24.97 14.16
CA PRO A 433 57.92 23.70 13.52
C PRO A 433 59.00 23.07 12.60
N GLY A 434 58.67 21.94 11.98
CA GLY A 434 59.14 21.58 10.64
C GLY A 434 60.29 20.57 10.54
N GLY A 435 60.16 19.65 9.57
CA GLY A 435 61.26 18.85 9.04
C GLY A 435 60.90 17.37 8.83
N GLY A 436 60.61 16.97 7.58
CA GLY A 436 60.78 15.56 7.12
C GLY A 436 62.27 15.26 6.86
N PRO A 437 62.66 14.32 5.98
CA PRO A 437 61.97 13.15 5.39
C PRO A 437 62.79 11.82 5.48
N GLU A 438 62.14 10.65 5.21
CA GLU A 438 62.61 9.40 4.52
C GLU A 438 64.02 8.76 4.74
N PRO A 439 64.42 7.60 4.14
CA PRO A 439 63.79 6.27 3.95
C PRO A 439 64.81 5.08 4.16
N THR A 440 64.43 3.87 3.69
CA THR A 440 65.27 2.75 3.13
C THR A 440 65.33 1.39 3.87
N ALA A 441 64.93 0.33 3.14
CA ALA A 441 65.71 -0.86 2.71
C ALA A 441 64.98 -2.22 2.90
N GLY A 442 64.83 -3.00 1.81
CA GLY A 442 64.36 -4.41 1.77
C GLY A 442 65.54 -5.43 1.86
N PRO A 443 65.57 -6.58 1.14
CA PRO A 443 64.55 -7.63 0.85
C PRO A 443 65.09 -9.10 1.07
N ASP A 444 64.36 -10.12 0.53
CA ASP A 444 64.76 -11.52 0.17
C ASP A 444 64.83 -12.61 1.29
N THR A 445 64.54 -13.93 1.18
CA THR A 445 64.34 -15.01 0.15
C THR A 445 63.65 -16.24 0.83
N GLY A 446 62.90 -17.14 0.17
CA GLY A 446 63.38 -18.45 -0.37
C GLY A 446 62.47 -19.65 0.03
N ALA A 447 62.33 -20.63 -0.87
CA ALA A 447 61.31 -21.71 -0.93
C ALA A 447 61.66 -23.06 -0.22
N ASP A 448 60.68 -23.97 -0.02
CA ASP A 448 60.63 -25.33 -0.62
C ASP A 448 59.35 -26.14 -0.26
N GLY A 449 58.99 -27.13 -1.09
CA GLY A 449 57.73 -27.92 -0.99
C GLY A 449 57.87 -29.46 -0.97
N THR A 450 56.79 -30.15 -1.41
CA THR A 450 56.58 -31.61 -1.64
C THR A 450 56.06 -32.42 -0.41
N THR A 451 55.13 -33.39 -0.45
CA THR A 451 54.64 -34.40 -1.43
C THR A 451 53.18 -34.89 -1.12
N GLY A 452 52.43 -35.39 -2.12
CA GLY A 452 51.14 -36.15 -2.00
C GLY A 452 51.30 -37.69 -2.09
N PRO A 453 50.38 -38.49 -2.71
CA PRO A 453 48.97 -38.79 -2.36
C PRO A 453 48.55 -40.31 -2.44
N GLY A 454 47.27 -40.63 -2.13
CA GLY A 454 46.48 -41.83 -2.57
C GLY A 454 46.14 -42.86 -1.46
N ALA A 455 45.08 -43.68 -1.46
CA ALA A 455 43.72 -43.75 -2.04
C ALA A 455 42.99 -44.96 -1.33
N ASP A 456 41.68 -45.14 -1.58
CA ASP A 456 40.79 -46.30 -1.28
C ASP A 456 40.19 -46.43 0.16
N GLY A 457 38.91 -46.70 0.43
CA GLY A 457 37.72 -46.98 -0.38
C GLY A 457 36.54 -47.56 0.46
N THR A 458 35.30 -47.31 0.00
CA THR A 458 34.05 -48.13 0.11
C THR A 458 33.05 -48.08 1.31
N ASN A 459 31.83 -47.59 0.98
CA ASN A 459 30.44 -48.11 1.15
C ASN A 459 29.65 -48.14 2.51
N GLY A 460 28.42 -47.55 2.50
CA GLY A 460 27.39 -47.43 3.58
C GLY A 460 26.44 -48.65 3.76
N PRO A 461 25.09 -48.58 4.01
CA PRO A 461 24.14 -47.44 4.26
C PRO A 461 23.00 -47.68 5.34
N GLY A 462 22.01 -46.76 5.46
CA GLY A 462 20.58 -46.96 5.91
C GLY A 462 20.26 -46.64 7.39
N ALA A 463 19.47 -45.63 7.78
CA ALA A 463 18.01 -45.35 7.67
C ALA A 463 17.18 -45.85 8.89
N ASP A 464 16.18 -45.02 9.29
CA ASP A 464 15.09 -45.20 10.26
C ASP A 464 15.24 -44.50 11.64
N ALA A 465 14.40 -43.47 11.87
CA ALA A 465 14.14 -42.88 13.18
C ALA A 465 12.62 -42.82 13.42
N ASP A 466 12.20 -43.59 14.42
CA ASP A 466 10.83 -43.79 14.89
C ASP A 466 10.24 -42.60 15.67
N ALA A 467 8.91 -42.60 15.69
CA ALA A 467 8.01 -41.73 16.42
C ALA A 467 7.79 -42.13 17.90
N ASP A 468 7.09 -41.22 18.60
CA ASP A 468 6.31 -41.38 19.83
C ASP A 468 7.02 -41.50 21.20
N ARG A 469 6.67 -40.57 22.11
CA ARG A 469 5.87 -40.84 23.34
C ARG A 469 6.03 -39.76 24.41
N ALA A 470 4.91 -39.15 24.83
CA ALA A 470 4.57 -38.92 26.24
C ALA A 470 3.09 -38.55 26.42
N HIS A 471 2.44 -39.23 27.38
CA HIS A 471 1.00 -39.25 27.66
C HIS A 471 0.53 -38.17 28.67
N ASN A 472 -0.77 -37.86 28.57
CA ASN A 472 -1.61 -37.16 29.56
C ASN A 472 -1.97 -38.06 30.77
N PRO A 473 -2.38 -37.48 31.92
CA PRO A 473 -3.37 -38.11 32.79
C PRO A 473 -4.57 -37.23 33.12
N THR A 474 -5.77 -37.81 33.01
CA THR A 474 -7.07 -37.36 33.56
C THR A 474 -7.30 -37.92 34.98
N THR A 475 -7.84 -37.12 35.92
CA THR A 475 -9.14 -37.32 36.63
C THR A 475 -9.29 -36.47 37.91
N ASP A 476 -10.49 -35.89 38.09
CA ASP A 476 -11.06 -35.17 39.26
C ASP A 476 -11.29 -36.06 40.51
N PRO A 477 -11.65 -35.45 41.67
CA PRO A 477 -13.06 -35.54 42.12
C PRO A 477 -13.63 -34.33 42.93
N GLY A 478 -14.84 -33.86 42.56
CA GLY A 478 -16.09 -33.92 43.37
C GLY A 478 -16.50 -32.85 44.42
N ALA A 479 -17.71 -32.30 44.20
CA ALA A 479 -18.80 -31.86 45.13
C ALA A 479 -18.71 -30.48 45.86
N ASP A 480 -19.77 -29.69 46.12
CA ASP A 480 -21.22 -29.68 45.82
C ASP A 480 -21.86 -28.33 46.30
N GLY A 481 -22.91 -27.87 45.61
CA GLY A 481 -24.07 -27.07 46.11
C GLY A 481 -23.92 -25.54 46.29
N THR A 482 -24.90 -24.65 46.01
CA THR A 482 -26.33 -24.78 45.63
C THR A 482 -26.91 -23.39 45.30
N SER A 483 -27.78 -23.34 44.28
CA SER A 483 -29.06 -22.58 44.17
C SER A 483 -29.14 -21.08 43.84
N GLY A 484 -29.89 -20.78 42.75
CA GLY A 484 -30.55 -19.48 42.51
C GLY A 484 -31.11 -19.24 41.09
N HIS A 485 -32.16 -19.96 40.67
CA HIS A 485 -32.96 -19.70 39.45
C HIS A 485 -34.02 -18.61 39.68
N VAL A 486 -34.27 -17.71 38.70
CA VAL A 486 -35.57 -17.31 38.05
C VAL A 486 -35.19 -16.48 36.77
N ALA A 487 -35.41 -16.91 35.51
CA ALA A 487 -36.60 -16.78 34.62
C ALA A 487 -37.21 -15.36 34.59
N SER A 488 -37.66 -14.70 33.50
CA SER A 488 -37.86 -14.95 32.06
C SER A 488 -38.20 -13.59 31.41
N ALA A 489 -38.06 -13.42 30.09
CA ALA A 489 -39.15 -12.95 29.20
C ALA A 489 -38.68 -12.76 27.75
N ASP A 490 -38.94 -13.77 26.94
CA ASP A 490 -39.30 -13.61 25.52
C ASP A 490 -40.62 -12.84 25.40
N THR A 491 -40.78 -12.08 24.30
CA THR A 491 -42.11 -11.78 23.78
C THR A 491 -42.16 -11.99 22.27
N ASP A 492 -43.14 -12.81 21.89
CA ASP A 492 -43.50 -13.28 20.57
C ASP A 492 -44.03 -12.19 19.62
N ARG A 493 -43.59 -12.31 18.36
CA ARG A 493 -44.40 -12.58 17.15
C ARG A 493 -45.87 -12.09 17.11
N ALA A 494 -46.18 -11.28 16.10
CA ALA A 494 -47.47 -11.34 15.40
C ALA A 494 -47.35 -10.90 13.91
N HIS A 495 -48.10 -11.59 13.05
CA HIS A 495 -48.17 -11.47 11.60
C HIS A 495 -49.14 -10.36 11.10
N ASN A 496 -48.91 -9.95 9.85
CA ASN A 496 -49.64 -9.02 8.96
C ASN A 496 -51.13 -9.41 8.69
N PRO A 497 -52.01 -8.50 8.22
CA PRO A 497 -52.28 -8.47 6.77
C PRO A 497 -52.59 -7.09 6.11
N THR A 498 -52.35 -7.09 4.80
CA THR A 498 -52.66 -6.17 3.67
C THR A 498 -53.95 -5.31 3.71
N THR A 499 -53.85 -4.07 3.20
CA THR A 499 -54.80 -3.40 2.27
C THR A 499 -54.18 -2.14 1.65
N GLY A 500 -54.20 -2.01 0.31
CA GLY A 500 -53.82 -0.78 -0.41
C GLY A 500 -54.94 0.27 -0.42
N PRO A 501 -54.66 1.48 -0.95
CA PRO A 501 -55.10 1.72 -2.33
C PRO A 501 -54.12 2.51 -3.22
N ASP A 502 -54.30 2.30 -4.52
CA ASP A 502 -53.81 3.09 -5.65
C ASP A 502 -54.03 4.61 -5.49
N THR A 503 -53.06 5.40 -5.96
CA THR A 503 -53.31 6.60 -6.80
C THR A 503 -52.02 7.11 -7.43
N ARG A 504 -51.96 7.01 -8.77
CA ARG A 504 -51.03 7.69 -9.68
C ARG A 504 -51.43 9.17 -9.84
N PRO A 505 -50.48 10.06 -10.19
CA PRO A 505 -50.56 10.75 -11.49
C PRO A 505 -49.21 10.68 -12.23
N GLY A 506 -49.14 10.32 -13.52
CA GLY A 506 -49.35 11.22 -14.67
C GLY A 506 -48.04 11.98 -14.96
N ALA A 507 -47.06 11.41 -15.67
CA ALA A 507 -46.90 11.46 -17.13
C ALA A 507 -46.98 12.88 -17.72
N ASP A 508 -45.85 13.59 -17.77
CA ASP A 508 -45.64 14.77 -18.61
C ASP A 508 -44.72 14.43 -19.78
N ALA A 509 -45.17 14.82 -20.97
CA ALA A 509 -44.64 14.51 -22.29
C ALA A 509 -43.41 15.38 -22.67
N PRO A 510 -42.61 14.97 -23.67
CA PRO A 510 -41.39 15.67 -24.07
C PRO A 510 -41.68 16.87 -25.00
N GLY A 511 -40.88 17.94 -24.83
CA GLY A 511 -40.91 19.15 -25.68
C GLY A 511 -40.23 18.98 -27.05
N PRO A 512 -40.52 19.87 -28.01
CA PRO A 512 -40.26 19.68 -29.45
C PRO A 512 -38.81 20.03 -29.87
N PRO A 513 -38.37 19.61 -31.08
CA PRO A 513 -36.99 19.79 -31.53
C PRO A 513 -36.72 21.23 -31.93
N ARG A 514 -35.49 21.71 -31.69
CA ARG A 514 -34.96 22.93 -32.30
C ARG A 514 -33.90 22.57 -33.33
N THR A 515 -34.10 23.18 -34.49
CA THR A 515 -33.30 23.23 -35.72
C THR A 515 -31.87 23.69 -35.51
#